data_AF-A0A1G7ES12-F1
#
_entry.id   AF-A0A1G7ES12-F1
#
_cell.length_a   1.000
_cell.length_b   1.000
_cell.length_c   1.000
_cell.angle_alpha   90.00
_cell.angle_beta   90.00
_cell.angle_gamma   90.00
#
_symmetry.space_group_name_H-M   'P 1'
#
loop_
_entity.id
_entity.type
_entity.pdbx_description
1 polymer ?
#
loop_
_entity_poly.entity_id
_entity_poly.type
_entity_poly.pdbx_seq_one_letter_code
_entity_poly.pdbx_strand_id
1 'polypeptide(L)'
;MAVPRFLITAALCAGSAFAIGYLMENGISRASATPVEPPMVEVRTPGLPAHMVAAPQRPSALDRPALARSPARLAALGTGLVGVERPRIPVGDACAPRLLAEPRPEAMISVALSAPCMPDSRVTLHHMGLTVTLMTDTDGRAATVLPALAERAVVIAEPGPGMSVTAMAMVPEANLWHRVALQWQGGEGIGLHALEFGAGYGEAGHVSAAAPDGAQGGGRLMRLGAPEAPMARLAEVYSLPASATGEIDLSVEIKVTAANCGRALAAEVIQVGPGGDLGATDLDVTLPGCEAVGELLVLQSMASDLMLAAR
;
A
#
# COMPACT_ATOMS: atom_id res chain seq x y z
N MET A 1 74.79 -0.63 -3.79
CA MET A 1 74.14 -1.25 -2.60
C MET A 1 72.69 -0.80 -2.35
N ALA A 2 72.07 0.03 -3.21
CA ALA A 2 70.69 0.52 -2.98
C ALA A 2 69.58 -0.44 -3.46
N VAL A 3 69.82 -1.20 -4.53
CA VAL A 3 68.88 -2.17 -5.11
C VAL A 3 68.47 -3.32 -4.14
N PRO A 4 69.37 -3.94 -3.35
CA PRO A 4 68.96 -5.05 -2.48
C PRO A 4 68.05 -4.60 -1.33
N ARG A 5 68.13 -3.34 -0.89
CA ARG A 5 67.26 -2.85 0.20
C ARG A 5 65.83 -2.63 -0.28
N PHE A 6 65.63 -2.23 -1.53
CA PHE A 6 64.29 -2.00 -2.09
C PHE A 6 63.50 -3.31 -2.30
N LEU A 7 64.19 -4.37 -2.73
CA LEU A 7 63.58 -5.69 -2.93
C LEU A 7 63.16 -6.35 -1.60
N ILE A 8 63.93 -6.13 -0.53
CA ILE A 8 63.61 -6.65 0.81
C ILE A 8 62.35 -5.98 1.37
N THR A 9 62.19 -4.67 1.21
CA THR A 9 61.01 -3.96 1.71
C THR A 9 59.74 -4.33 0.95
N ALA A 10 59.82 -4.52 -0.37
CA ALA A 10 58.68 -4.92 -1.19
C ALA A 10 58.17 -6.34 -0.85
N ALA A 11 59.09 -7.28 -0.60
CA ALA A 11 58.74 -8.64 -0.18
C ALA A 11 58.06 -8.68 1.19
N LEU A 12 58.47 -7.79 2.12
CA LEU A 12 57.88 -7.72 3.45
C LEU A 12 56.42 -7.23 3.41
N CYS A 13 56.11 -6.21 2.61
CA CYS A 13 54.75 -5.68 2.46
C CYS A 13 53.80 -6.69 1.79
N ALA A 14 54.27 -7.42 0.78
CA ALA A 14 53.46 -8.45 0.12
C ALA A 14 53.12 -9.60 1.09
N GLY A 15 54.07 -10.03 1.93
CA GLY A 15 53.84 -11.09 2.91
C GLY A 15 52.76 -10.73 3.95
N SER A 16 52.74 -9.48 4.43
CA SER A 16 51.70 -9.02 5.37
C SER A 16 50.30 -9.00 4.76
N ALA A 17 50.17 -8.66 3.48
CA ALA A 17 48.87 -8.64 2.80
C ALA A 17 48.29 -10.05 2.62
N PHE A 18 49.13 -11.03 2.24
CA PHE A 18 48.71 -12.42 2.12
C PHE A 18 48.35 -13.06 3.46
N ALA A 19 49.06 -12.70 4.54
CA ALA A 19 48.77 -13.21 5.88
C ALA A 19 47.40 -12.74 6.41
N ILE A 20 47.01 -11.49 6.15
CA ILE A 20 45.70 -10.94 6.55
C ILE A 20 44.58 -11.57 5.73
N GLY A 21 44.77 -11.73 4.40
CA GLY A 21 43.80 -12.41 3.54
C GLY A 21 43.53 -13.85 3.96
N TYR A 22 44.58 -14.62 4.29
CA TYR A 22 44.45 -15.99 4.76
C TYR A 22 43.72 -16.10 6.12
N LEU A 23 43.93 -15.12 7.01
CA LEU A 23 43.24 -15.05 8.30
C LEU A 23 41.76 -14.68 8.15
N MET A 24 41.41 -13.86 7.17
CA MET A 24 40.01 -13.52 6.89
C MET A 24 39.26 -14.66 6.19
N GLU A 25 39.91 -15.42 5.31
CA GLU A 25 39.26 -16.49 4.56
C GLU A 25 39.11 -17.79 5.37
N ASN A 26 40.07 -18.10 6.26
CA ASN A 26 40.06 -19.32 7.08
C ASN A 26 39.74 -19.09 8.56
N GLY A 27 39.54 -17.84 8.97
CA GLY A 27 39.15 -17.44 10.33
C GLY A 27 37.69 -17.74 10.64
N ILE A 28 37.32 -19.02 10.61
CA ILE A 28 36.00 -19.48 11.04
C ILE A 28 35.88 -19.18 12.55
N SER A 29 35.08 -18.17 12.88
CA SER A 29 34.54 -17.96 14.22
C SER A 29 33.82 -19.23 14.68
N ARG A 30 34.52 -20.09 15.43
CA ARG A 30 33.91 -21.18 16.19
C ARG A 30 33.25 -20.59 17.44
N ALA A 31 32.14 -19.89 17.25
CA ALA A 31 31.13 -19.83 18.30
C ALA A 31 30.48 -21.21 18.34
N SER A 32 30.79 -21.98 19.38
CA SER A 32 30.15 -23.27 19.67
C SER A 32 28.65 -23.06 19.84
N ALA A 33 27.89 -23.22 18.76
CA ALA A 33 26.47 -23.53 18.86
C ALA A 33 26.37 -24.97 19.36
N THR A 34 26.16 -25.14 20.66
CA THR A 34 25.62 -26.39 21.20
C THR A 34 24.32 -26.71 20.43
N PRO A 35 24.18 -27.90 19.82
CA PRO A 35 22.91 -28.29 19.23
C PRO A 35 21.87 -28.37 20.34
N VAL A 36 20.92 -27.42 20.35
CA VAL A 36 19.69 -27.56 21.13
C VAL A 36 18.81 -28.49 20.32
N GLU A 37 18.68 -29.73 20.79
CA GLU A 37 17.75 -30.70 20.24
C GLU A 37 16.32 -30.18 20.47
N PRO A 38 15.54 -29.89 19.42
CA PRO A 38 14.16 -29.44 19.61
C PRO A 38 13.35 -30.59 20.22
N PRO A 39 12.43 -30.33 21.17
CA PRO A 39 11.57 -31.38 21.68
C PRO A 39 10.73 -31.93 20.53
N MET A 40 10.75 -33.25 20.36
CA MET A 40 9.86 -33.94 19.43
C MET A 40 8.42 -33.69 19.87
N VAL A 41 7.74 -32.79 19.18
CA VAL A 41 6.29 -32.65 19.28
C VAL A 41 5.69 -33.71 18.38
N GLU A 42 5.16 -34.77 19.00
CA GLU A 42 4.35 -35.77 18.31
C GLU A 42 3.07 -35.09 17.81
N VAL A 43 3.01 -34.80 16.52
CA VAL A 43 1.80 -34.29 15.86
C VAL A 43 0.79 -35.44 15.81
N ARG A 44 -0.05 -35.54 16.84
CA ARG A 44 -1.29 -36.29 16.76
C ARG A 44 -2.19 -35.61 15.73
N THR A 45 -2.31 -36.23 14.56
CA THR A 45 -3.34 -35.89 13.57
C THR A 45 -4.71 -36.00 14.23
N PRO A 46 -5.54 -34.93 14.22
CA PRO A 46 -6.93 -35.06 14.61
C PRO A 46 -7.62 -35.98 13.61
N GLY A 47 -8.05 -37.16 14.07
CA GLY A 47 -8.95 -38.01 13.31
C GLY A 47 -10.27 -37.29 13.10
N LEU A 48 -10.53 -36.82 11.88
CA LEU A 48 -11.87 -36.37 11.51
C LEU A 48 -12.83 -37.57 11.61
N PRO A 49 -13.93 -37.47 12.36
CA PRO A 49 -14.98 -38.46 12.25
C PRO A 49 -15.51 -38.44 10.82
N ALA A 50 -15.56 -39.61 10.19
CA ALA A 50 -16.23 -39.81 8.91
C ALA A 50 -17.73 -39.55 9.09
N HIS A 51 -18.14 -38.30 8.96
CA HIS A 51 -19.53 -37.96 8.77
C HIS A 51 -19.93 -38.38 7.36
N MET A 52 -20.64 -39.49 7.33
CA MET A 52 -21.45 -40.00 6.23
C MET A 52 -22.08 -38.83 5.46
N VAL A 53 -21.63 -38.63 4.21
CA VAL A 53 -22.29 -37.72 3.27
C VAL A 53 -23.63 -38.34 2.92
N ALA A 54 -24.70 -37.83 3.54
CA ALA A 54 -26.05 -38.09 3.08
C ALA A 54 -26.21 -37.44 1.69
N ALA A 55 -26.66 -38.24 0.72
CA ALA A 55 -26.96 -37.78 -0.62
C ALA A 55 -27.96 -36.60 -0.59
N PRO A 56 -27.83 -35.62 -1.50
CA PRO A 56 -28.77 -34.50 -1.55
C PRO A 56 -30.15 -35.03 -1.94
N GLN A 57 -31.11 -34.90 -1.02
CA GLN A 57 -32.51 -35.12 -1.33
C GLN A 57 -32.98 -34.00 -2.27
N ARG A 58 -33.53 -34.40 -3.42
CA ARG A 58 -34.20 -33.48 -4.36
C ARG A 58 -35.27 -32.70 -3.59
N PRO A 59 -35.33 -31.36 -3.70
CA PRO A 59 -36.49 -30.64 -3.21
C PRO A 59 -37.73 -31.11 -3.97
N SER A 60 -38.70 -31.62 -3.22
CA SER A 60 -40.04 -31.90 -3.70
C SER A 60 -40.66 -30.63 -4.24
N ALA A 61 -41.28 -30.77 -5.41
CA ALA A 61 -42.34 -29.95 -6.00
C ALA A 61 -42.46 -28.48 -5.52
N LEU A 62 -42.15 -27.56 -6.44
CA LEU A 62 -42.72 -26.21 -6.44
C LEU A 62 -44.25 -26.31 -6.37
N ASP A 63 -44.80 -26.06 -5.17
CA ASP A 63 -46.20 -25.71 -5.03
C ASP A 63 -46.42 -24.37 -5.74
N ARG A 64 -47.17 -24.41 -6.86
CA ARG A 64 -47.63 -23.21 -7.53
C ARG A 64 -48.62 -22.51 -6.61
N PRO A 65 -48.48 -21.21 -6.32
CA PRO A 65 -49.55 -20.47 -5.69
C PRO A 65 -50.75 -20.49 -6.64
N ALA A 66 -51.88 -21.02 -6.16
CA ALA A 66 -53.14 -20.90 -6.85
C ALA A 66 -53.50 -19.41 -6.92
N LEU A 67 -53.47 -18.85 -8.13
CA LEU A 67 -54.02 -17.53 -8.41
C LEU A 67 -55.52 -17.58 -8.11
N ALA A 68 -55.91 -17.09 -6.93
CA ALA A 68 -57.29 -16.79 -6.62
C ALA A 68 -57.77 -15.70 -7.58
N ARG A 69 -58.51 -16.10 -8.62
CA ARG A 69 -59.27 -15.19 -9.47
C ARG A 69 -60.39 -14.57 -8.63
N SER A 70 -60.12 -13.41 -8.06
CA SER A 70 -61.17 -12.51 -7.58
C SER A 70 -61.70 -11.73 -8.78
N PRO A 71 -63.01 -11.74 -9.08
CA PRO A 71 -63.56 -10.85 -10.08
C PRO A 71 -63.55 -9.43 -9.51
N ALA A 72 -62.76 -8.55 -10.10
CA ALA A 72 -62.85 -7.12 -9.87
C ALA A 72 -64.26 -6.65 -10.29
N ARG A 73 -65.12 -6.37 -9.30
CA ARG A 73 -66.27 -5.50 -9.52
C ARG A 73 -65.73 -4.09 -9.70
N LEU A 74 -65.86 -3.54 -10.91
CA LEU A 74 -65.79 -2.09 -11.10
C LEU A 74 -66.92 -1.45 -10.30
N ALA A 75 -66.58 -0.81 -9.20
CA ALA A 75 -67.46 0.10 -8.47
C ALA A 75 -67.04 1.54 -8.75
N ALA A 76 -68.06 2.31 -9.12
CA ALA A 76 -68.16 3.71 -9.49
C ALA A 76 -67.14 4.70 -8.88
N LEU A 77 -66.85 5.73 -9.69
CA LEU A 77 -66.17 6.96 -9.31
C LEU A 77 -66.74 7.55 -8.02
N GLY A 78 -65.88 7.69 -7.01
CA GLY A 78 -66.08 8.60 -5.88
C GLY A 78 -65.03 9.69 -5.94
N THR A 79 -65.46 10.92 -6.18
CA THR A 79 -64.69 12.14 -5.92
C THR A 79 -64.46 12.27 -4.42
N GLY A 80 -63.41 11.61 -3.93
CA GLY A 80 -62.83 11.87 -2.61
C GLY A 80 -61.41 12.37 -2.85
N LEU A 81 -61.10 13.56 -2.33
CA LEU A 81 -59.74 14.08 -2.26
C LEU A 81 -58.93 13.14 -1.35
N VAL A 82 -58.39 12.08 -1.94
CA VAL A 82 -57.38 11.25 -1.30
C VAL A 82 -56.11 12.09 -1.30
N GLY A 83 -55.67 12.51 -0.12
CA GLY A 83 -54.34 13.06 0.05
C GLY A 83 -53.36 12.10 -0.59
N VAL A 84 -52.64 12.56 -1.61
CA VAL A 84 -51.53 11.80 -2.18
C VAL A 84 -50.50 11.68 -1.08
N GLU A 85 -50.54 10.57 -0.35
CA GLU A 85 -49.44 10.16 0.51
C GLU A 85 -48.23 10.06 -0.43
N ARG A 86 -47.38 11.09 -0.42
CA ARG A 86 -46.08 11.03 -1.08
C ARG A 86 -45.42 9.73 -0.60
N PRO A 87 -44.89 8.88 -1.50
CA PRO A 87 -44.13 7.72 -1.07
C PRO A 87 -43.07 8.21 -0.09
N ARG A 88 -43.18 7.82 1.19
CA ARG A 88 -42.08 8.00 2.12
C ARG A 88 -41.02 7.01 1.66
N ILE A 89 -40.04 7.49 0.91
CA ILE A 89 -38.80 6.75 0.68
C ILE A 89 -38.30 6.39 2.09
N PRO A 90 -38.13 5.10 2.43
CA PRO A 90 -37.56 4.74 3.71
C PRO A 90 -36.20 5.44 3.82
N VAL A 91 -36.05 6.28 4.86
CA VAL A 91 -34.89 7.17 5.08
C VAL A 91 -33.57 6.40 5.16
N GLY A 92 -33.60 5.07 5.27
CA GLY A 92 -32.43 4.19 5.27
C GLY A 92 -31.64 4.14 3.96
N ASP A 93 -32.26 4.37 2.80
CA ASP A 93 -31.55 4.25 1.50
C ASP A 93 -30.96 5.60 1.02
N ALA A 94 -31.43 6.73 1.54
CA ALA A 94 -31.01 8.06 1.08
C ALA A 94 -29.60 8.46 1.58
N CYS A 95 -29.22 8.00 2.78
CA CYS A 95 -27.89 8.24 3.36
C CYS A 95 -26.90 7.11 3.08
N ALA A 96 -27.31 6.03 2.41
CA ALA A 96 -26.47 4.86 2.22
C ALA A 96 -25.23 5.23 1.39
N PRO A 97 -24.00 5.06 1.93
CA PRO A 97 -22.79 5.36 1.18
C PRO A 97 -22.63 4.38 0.02
N ARG A 98 -22.13 4.88 -1.11
CA ARG A 98 -21.83 4.09 -2.31
C ARG A 98 -20.40 4.36 -2.75
N LEU A 99 -19.70 3.30 -3.10
CA LEU A 99 -18.34 3.37 -3.63
C LEU A 99 -18.30 2.72 -5.01
N LEU A 100 -17.61 3.36 -5.93
CA LEU A 100 -17.29 2.85 -7.25
C LEU A 100 -15.77 2.83 -7.40
N ALA A 101 -15.27 1.76 -8.02
CA ALA A 101 -13.87 1.62 -8.38
C ALA A 101 -13.82 1.13 -9.84
N GLU A 102 -13.13 1.87 -10.70
CA GLU A 102 -13.03 1.57 -12.13
C GLU A 102 -11.57 1.54 -12.57
N PRO A 103 -11.16 0.55 -13.38
CA PRO A 103 -9.81 0.47 -13.91
C PRO A 103 -9.52 1.64 -14.86
N ARG A 104 -8.26 2.07 -14.87
CA ARG A 104 -7.73 3.16 -15.70
C ARG A 104 -6.41 2.72 -16.33
N PRO A 105 -5.98 3.34 -17.46
CA PRO A 105 -4.67 3.09 -18.04
C PRO A 105 -3.53 3.21 -17.03
N GLU A 106 -2.39 2.58 -17.31
CA GLU A 106 -1.21 2.55 -16.43
C GLU A 106 -1.48 1.83 -15.08
N ALA A 107 -2.36 0.83 -15.11
CA ALA A 107 -2.78 0.05 -13.94
C ALA A 107 -3.26 0.94 -12.76
N MET A 108 -4.02 1.98 -13.08
CA MET A 108 -4.60 2.90 -12.10
C MET A 108 -6.05 2.52 -11.81
N ILE A 109 -6.59 3.00 -10.69
CA ILE A 109 -8.02 2.89 -10.36
C ILE A 109 -8.57 4.28 -10.04
N SER A 110 -9.69 4.64 -10.69
CA SER A 110 -10.49 5.79 -10.27
C SER A 110 -11.53 5.32 -9.25
N VAL A 111 -11.57 6.01 -8.12
CA VAL A 111 -12.49 5.74 -7.01
C VAL A 111 -13.41 6.93 -6.81
N ALA A 112 -14.70 6.66 -6.71
CA ALA A 112 -15.72 7.66 -6.44
C ALA A 112 -16.61 7.21 -5.29
N LEU A 113 -16.70 8.03 -4.26
CA LEU A 113 -17.55 7.86 -3.08
C LEU A 113 -18.73 8.85 -3.15
N SER A 114 -19.91 8.36 -2.83
CA SER A 114 -21.10 9.18 -2.56
C SER A 114 -21.63 8.81 -1.18
N ALA A 115 -21.51 9.72 -0.22
CA ALA A 115 -22.01 9.60 1.14
C ALA A 115 -22.82 10.86 1.50
N PRO A 116 -24.06 11.01 1.01
CA PRO A 116 -24.81 12.28 1.06
C PRO A 116 -25.03 12.88 2.44
N CYS A 117 -24.90 12.08 3.50
CA CYS A 117 -25.09 12.49 4.89
C CYS A 117 -23.77 12.75 5.64
N MET A 118 -22.65 12.71 4.90
CA MET A 118 -21.30 13.03 5.39
C MET A 118 -20.69 14.15 4.54
N PRO A 119 -21.25 15.38 4.54
CA PRO A 119 -20.64 16.51 3.87
C PRO A 119 -19.38 16.98 4.62
N ASP A 120 -18.40 17.53 3.91
CA ASP A 120 -17.19 18.15 4.47
C ASP A 120 -16.48 17.25 5.52
N SER A 121 -16.53 15.94 5.26
CA SER A 121 -16.19 14.90 6.23
C SER A 121 -14.94 14.14 5.79
N ARG A 122 -14.17 13.71 6.78
CA ARG A 122 -13.01 12.86 6.57
C ARG A 122 -13.44 11.44 6.21
N VAL A 123 -12.82 10.88 5.18
CA VAL A 123 -12.99 9.49 4.77
C VAL A 123 -11.64 8.80 4.81
N THR A 124 -11.56 7.61 5.41
CA THR A 124 -10.38 6.76 5.30
C THR A 124 -10.57 5.78 4.15
N LEU A 125 -9.64 5.73 3.21
CA LEU A 125 -9.62 4.81 2.08
C LEU A 125 -8.54 3.76 2.30
N HIS A 126 -8.87 2.49 2.12
CA HIS A 126 -7.94 1.37 2.22
C HIS A 126 -7.83 0.60 0.90
N HIS A 127 -6.62 0.21 0.53
CA HIS A 127 -6.33 -0.62 -0.63
C HIS A 127 -5.01 -1.38 -0.46
N MET A 128 -5.03 -2.71 -0.29
CA MET A 128 -3.80 -3.54 -0.16
C MET A 128 -2.77 -3.00 0.85
N GLY A 129 -3.22 -2.68 2.07
CA GLY A 129 -2.38 -2.09 3.12
C GLY A 129 -2.24 -0.57 3.04
N LEU A 130 -2.31 0.01 1.84
CA LEU A 130 -2.35 1.46 1.65
C LEU A 130 -3.56 2.05 2.34
N THR A 131 -3.34 3.09 3.15
CA THR A 131 -4.39 3.82 3.85
C THR A 131 -4.21 5.31 3.66
N VAL A 132 -5.17 5.96 2.99
CA VAL A 132 -5.11 7.40 2.69
C VAL A 132 -6.38 8.12 3.14
N THR A 133 -6.26 9.39 3.49
CA THR A 133 -7.40 10.22 3.90
C THR A 133 -7.93 11.03 2.74
N LEU A 134 -9.25 10.99 2.50
CA LEU A 134 -9.96 11.88 1.58
C LEU A 134 -10.88 12.82 2.38
N MET A 135 -11.29 13.91 1.74
CA MET A 135 -12.35 14.80 2.24
C MET A 135 -13.53 14.74 1.28
N THR A 136 -14.74 14.60 1.80
CA THR A 136 -15.95 14.81 1.01
C THR A 136 -16.22 16.30 0.83
N ASP A 137 -16.90 16.65 -0.26
CA ASP A 137 -17.44 17.98 -0.51
C ASP A 137 -18.75 18.22 0.26
N THR A 138 -19.38 19.36 0.01
CA THR A 138 -20.66 19.77 0.63
C THR A 138 -21.84 18.86 0.27
N ASP A 139 -21.72 18.06 -0.80
CA ASP A 139 -22.72 17.07 -1.23
C ASP A 139 -22.39 15.66 -0.69
N GLY A 140 -21.32 15.52 0.10
CA GLY A 140 -20.86 14.23 0.62
C GLY A 140 -20.17 13.36 -0.43
N ARG A 141 -19.62 13.95 -1.50
CA ARG A 141 -18.89 13.22 -2.55
C ARG A 141 -17.39 13.36 -2.38
N ALA A 142 -16.66 12.30 -2.68
CA ALA A 142 -15.19 12.34 -2.78
C ALA A 142 -14.75 11.51 -3.99
N ALA A 143 -13.67 11.92 -4.64
CA ALA A 143 -13.08 11.15 -5.73
C ALA A 143 -11.56 11.20 -5.65
N THR A 144 -10.91 10.11 -6.03
CA THR A 144 -9.46 10.04 -6.16
C THR A 144 -9.07 9.06 -7.25
N VAL A 145 -7.85 9.20 -7.77
CA VAL A 145 -7.20 8.17 -8.57
C VAL A 145 -6.03 7.65 -7.73
N LEU A 146 -5.80 6.34 -7.75
CA LEU A 146 -4.64 5.75 -7.09
C LEU A 146 -4.10 4.56 -7.91
N PRO A 147 -2.83 4.20 -7.73
CA PRO A 147 -2.26 3.00 -8.34
C PRO A 147 -2.91 1.72 -7.77
N ALA A 148 -3.33 0.80 -8.64
CA ALA A 148 -3.74 -0.56 -8.25
C ALA A 148 -2.57 -1.43 -7.74
N LEU A 149 -2.56 -1.75 -6.46
CA LEU A 149 -1.56 -2.59 -5.80
C LEU A 149 -1.84 -4.10 -5.93
N ALA A 150 -2.89 -4.49 -6.65
CA ALA A 150 -3.23 -5.88 -6.95
C ALA A 150 -4.13 -5.98 -8.19
N GLU A 151 -4.08 -7.11 -8.91
CA GLU A 151 -4.99 -7.37 -10.05
C GLU A 151 -6.45 -7.33 -9.63
N ARG A 152 -6.77 -7.87 -8.45
CA ARG A 152 -8.09 -7.73 -7.84
C ARG A 152 -8.02 -6.56 -6.86
N ALA A 153 -8.26 -5.36 -7.36
CA ALA A 153 -8.15 -4.14 -6.59
C ALA A 153 -9.40 -3.92 -5.72
N VAL A 154 -9.39 -4.48 -4.52
CA VAL A 154 -10.42 -4.22 -3.49
C VAL A 154 -10.11 -2.88 -2.83
N VAL A 155 -11.10 -2.01 -2.77
CA VAL A 155 -11.04 -0.69 -2.15
C VAL A 155 -12.14 -0.60 -1.10
N ILE A 156 -11.77 -0.16 0.10
CA ILE A 156 -12.69 0.02 1.21
C ILE A 156 -12.67 1.51 1.59
N ALA A 157 -13.83 2.13 1.72
CA ALA A 157 -13.97 3.49 2.23
C ALA A 157 -14.73 3.49 3.55
N GLU A 158 -14.21 4.23 4.52
CA GLU A 158 -14.80 4.43 5.84
C GLU A 158 -15.16 5.92 5.98
N PRO A 159 -16.37 6.32 5.56
CA PRO A 159 -16.80 7.72 5.59
C PRO A 159 -17.17 8.21 6.99
N GLY A 160 -17.28 7.31 7.97
CA GLY A 160 -17.58 7.66 9.35
C GLY A 160 -17.59 6.44 10.28
N PRO A 161 -17.74 6.65 11.60
CA PRO A 161 -17.62 5.59 12.59
C PRO A 161 -18.62 4.45 12.35
N GLY A 162 -18.11 3.22 12.22
CA GLY A 162 -18.93 2.03 11.99
C GLY A 162 -19.54 1.91 10.59
N MET A 163 -19.20 2.82 9.66
CA MET A 163 -19.61 2.75 8.26
C MET A 163 -18.44 2.28 7.41
N SER A 164 -18.69 1.30 6.55
CA SER A 164 -17.73 0.82 5.57
C SER A 164 -18.46 0.47 4.29
N VAL A 165 -17.90 0.86 3.14
CA VAL A 165 -18.39 0.52 1.82
C VAL A 165 -17.23 0.03 0.97
N THR A 166 -17.46 -1.03 0.21
CA THR A 166 -16.42 -1.71 -0.57
C THR A 166 -16.76 -1.67 -2.05
N ALA A 167 -15.73 -1.47 -2.88
CA ALA A 167 -15.78 -1.63 -4.32
C ALA A 167 -14.59 -2.47 -4.78
N MET A 168 -14.68 -3.02 -5.99
CA MET A 168 -13.62 -3.83 -6.58
C MET A 168 -13.47 -3.47 -8.06
N ALA A 169 -12.24 -3.31 -8.51
CA ALA A 169 -11.87 -3.25 -9.92
C ALA A 169 -10.95 -4.42 -10.27
N MET A 170 -11.09 -4.94 -11.49
CA MET A 170 -10.11 -5.89 -12.06
C MET A 170 -9.11 -5.09 -12.88
N VAL A 171 -7.83 -5.19 -12.53
CA VAL A 171 -6.70 -4.46 -13.13
C VAL A 171 -5.54 -5.43 -13.41
N PRO A 172 -5.68 -6.36 -14.37
CA PRO A 172 -4.64 -7.36 -14.65
C PRO A 172 -3.26 -6.76 -14.90
N GLU A 173 -3.22 -5.55 -15.45
CA GLU A 173 -1.99 -4.80 -15.74
C GLU A 173 -1.21 -4.44 -14.46
N ALA A 174 -1.81 -4.50 -13.27
CA ALA A 174 -1.11 -4.25 -12.01
C ALA A 174 0.14 -5.13 -11.83
N ASN A 175 0.11 -6.36 -12.38
CA ASN A 175 1.25 -7.28 -12.35
C ASN A 175 2.39 -6.90 -13.31
N LEU A 176 2.21 -5.87 -14.14
CA LEU A 176 3.23 -5.32 -15.02
C LEU A 176 3.95 -4.11 -14.41
N TRP A 177 3.74 -3.85 -13.12
CA TRP A 177 4.33 -2.73 -12.39
C TRP A 177 5.00 -3.18 -11.11
N HIS A 178 6.13 -2.56 -10.79
CA HIS A 178 6.68 -2.53 -9.45
C HIS A 178 6.17 -1.28 -8.76
N ARG A 179 5.64 -1.42 -7.54
CA ARG A 179 5.12 -0.29 -6.77
C ARG A 179 5.70 -0.26 -5.38
N VAL A 180 6.09 0.93 -4.96
CA VAL A 180 6.60 1.20 -3.62
C VAL A 180 5.79 2.35 -3.07
N ALA A 181 5.03 2.08 -2.01
CA ALA A 181 4.21 3.07 -1.33
C ALA A 181 4.81 3.38 0.04
N LEU A 182 5.21 4.64 0.24
CA LEU A 182 5.52 5.18 1.56
C LEU A 182 4.25 5.80 2.13
N GLN A 183 3.79 5.37 3.30
CA GLN A 183 2.64 5.97 3.98
C GLN A 183 2.96 6.42 5.39
N TRP A 184 2.32 7.51 5.83
CA TRP A 184 2.53 8.10 7.15
C TRP A 184 1.29 8.87 7.62
N GLN A 185 1.31 9.33 8.87
CA GLN A 185 0.21 10.08 9.47
C GLN A 185 0.63 11.49 9.90
N GLY A 186 -0.06 12.48 9.32
CA GLY A 186 0.13 13.90 9.60
C GLY A 186 1.50 14.43 9.20
N GLY A 187 1.73 15.71 9.45
CA GLY A 187 3.04 16.34 9.27
C GLY A 187 3.50 16.44 7.81
N GLU A 188 4.64 17.12 7.66
CA GLU A 188 5.35 17.29 6.40
C GLU A 188 6.82 16.93 6.59
N GLY A 189 7.55 16.88 5.48
CA GLY A 189 9.00 16.70 5.48
C GLY A 189 9.46 15.26 5.32
N ILE A 190 8.57 14.27 5.32
CA ILE A 190 8.88 12.92 4.87
C ILE A 190 8.55 12.76 3.38
N GLY A 191 9.39 12.05 2.63
CA GLY A 191 9.17 11.79 1.21
C GLY A 191 9.93 10.57 0.70
N LEU A 192 9.42 9.99 -0.38
CA LEU A 192 10.06 8.90 -1.11
C LEU A 192 10.91 9.48 -2.25
N HIS A 193 12.13 8.96 -2.37
CA HIS A 193 13.08 9.35 -3.41
C HIS A 193 13.55 8.12 -4.16
N ALA A 194 13.49 8.17 -5.49
CA ALA A 194 14.02 7.14 -6.38
C ALA A 194 15.09 7.76 -7.27
N LEU A 195 16.31 7.24 -7.20
CA LEU A 195 17.40 7.58 -8.11
C LEU A 195 17.50 6.50 -9.18
N GLU A 196 16.95 6.79 -10.34
CA GLU A 196 16.84 5.85 -11.45
C GLU A 196 18.12 5.81 -12.27
N PHE A 197 18.54 4.61 -12.64
CA PHE A 197 19.55 4.35 -13.67
C PHE A 197 20.89 5.03 -13.40
N GLY A 198 21.27 5.14 -12.12
CA GLY A 198 22.50 5.79 -11.67
C GLY A 198 22.45 7.32 -11.61
N ALA A 199 21.25 7.91 -11.66
CA ALA A 199 21.07 9.35 -11.53
C ALA A 199 21.49 9.86 -10.15
N GLY A 200 22.06 11.07 -10.14
CA GLY A 200 22.30 11.84 -8.93
C GLY A 200 21.09 12.68 -8.52
N TYR A 201 21.18 13.29 -7.34
CA TYR A 201 20.18 14.23 -6.85
C TYR A 201 19.99 15.42 -7.78
N GLY A 202 18.73 15.65 -8.14
CA GLY A 202 18.30 16.78 -8.99
C GLY A 202 18.54 16.55 -10.48
N GLU A 203 19.04 15.38 -10.86
CA GLU A 203 19.15 14.95 -12.24
C GLU A 203 17.83 14.38 -12.76
N ALA A 204 17.74 14.14 -14.06
CA ALA A 204 16.50 13.71 -14.72
C ALA A 204 15.94 12.35 -14.23
N GLY A 205 16.78 11.49 -13.65
CA GLY A 205 16.36 10.22 -13.05
C GLY A 205 16.05 10.31 -11.56
N HIS A 206 16.11 11.49 -10.94
CA HIS A 206 15.73 11.66 -9.54
C HIS A 206 14.23 11.93 -9.41
N VAL A 207 13.47 10.87 -9.13
CA VAL A 207 12.03 10.94 -8.92
C VAL A 207 11.71 11.19 -7.46
N SER A 208 10.91 12.24 -7.21
CA SER A 208 10.46 12.64 -5.87
C SER A 208 9.16 13.44 -5.97
N ALA A 209 8.56 13.85 -4.85
CA ALA A 209 7.40 14.74 -4.87
C ALA A 209 7.65 16.08 -5.60
N ALA A 210 8.91 16.54 -5.66
CA ALA A 210 9.30 17.77 -6.36
C ALA A 210 9.51 17.55 -7.87
N ALA A 211 9.84 16.33 -8.28
CA ALA A 211 10.05 15.92 -9.66
C ALA A 211 9.41 14.53 -9.85
N PRO A 212 8.08 14.45 -10.04
CA PRO A 212 7.34 13.20 -9.94
C PRO A 212 7.50 12.28 -11.15
N ASP A 213 8.04 12.78 -12.25
CA ASP A 213 8.24 12.02 -13.49
C ASP A 213 9.73 11.70 -13.67
N GLY A 214 10.05 10.42 -13.83
CA GLY A 214 11.39 9.97 -14.19
C GLY A 214 11.74 10.21 -15.65
N ALA A 215 12.90 9.71 -16.06
CA ALA A 215 13.34 9.76 -17.45
C ALA A 215 12.43 8.92 -18.36
N GLN A 216 12.61 8.98 -19.69
CA GLN A 216 11.82 8.13 -20.59
C GLN A 216 12.00 6.64 -20.25
N GLY A 217 10.88 5.95 -20.00
CA GLY A 217 10.89 4.55 -19.56
C GLY A 217 11.15 4.35 -18.06
N GLY A 218 11.34 5.45 -17.32
CA GLY A 218 11.44 5.49 -15.86
C GLY A 218 10.09 5.41 -15.16
N GLY A 219 10.14 5.52 -13.84
CA GLY A 219 8.99 5.48 -12.97
C GLY A 219 8.33 6.85 -12.80
N ARG A 220 7.24 6.82 -12.03
CA ARG A 220 6.51 8.02 -11.63
C ARG A 220 6.11 7.91 -10.17
N LEU A 221 6.17 9.03 -9.46
CA LEU A 221 5.68 9.16 -8.09
C LEU A 221 4.35 9.91 -8.06
N MET A 222 3.40 9.34 -7.32
CA MET A 222 2.09 9.94 -7.08
C MET A 222 1.87 10.16 -5.59
N ARG A 223 1.54 11.38 -5.19
CA ARG A 223 1.14 11.70 -3.82
C ARG A 223 -0.36 11.53 -3.63
N LEU A 224 -0.75 10.94 -2.51
CA LEU A 224 -2.12 10.58 -2.16
C LEU A 224 -2.47 11.10 -0.76
N GLY A 225 -3.76 11.40 -0.59
CA GLY A 225 -4.33 11.88 0.66
C GLY A 225 -4.59 13.38 0.70
N ALA A 226 -5.33 13.83 1.72
CA ALA A 226 -5.75 15.20 1.95
C ALA A 226 -4.92 15.84 3.09
N PRO A 227 -3.81 16.54 2.81
CA PRO A 227 -2.90 17.07 3.83
C PRO A 227 -3.55 18.10 4.78
N GLU A 228 -4.60 18.77 4.33
CA GLU A 228 -5.40 19.70 5.11
C GLU A 228 -6.26 19.02 6.19
N ALA A 229 -6.48 17.70 6.08
CA ALA A 229 -7.29 16.97 7.04
C ALA A 229 -6.53 16.77 8.36
N PRO A 230 -7.18 16.93 9.52
CA PRO A 230 -6.56 16.62 10.81
C PRO A 230 -6.08 15.18 10.87
N MET A 231 -4.81 15.00 11.24
CA MET A 231 -4.17 13.68 11.30
C MET A 231 -4.34 12.87 10.01
N ALA A 232 -4.24 13.54 8.87
CA ALA A 232 -4.33 12.94 7.54
C ALA A 232 -3.41 11.74 7.41
N ARG A 233 -3.90 10.65 6.84
CA ARG A 233 -3.06 9.57 6.35
C ARG A 233 -2.66 9.91 4.92
N LEU A 234 -1.37 10.04 4.71
CA LEU A 234 -0.77 10.46 3.44
C LEU A 234 0.08 9.33 2.91
N ALA A 235 0.24 9.29 1.59
CA ALA A 235 1.15 8.36 0.96
C ALA A 235 1.80 8.92 -0.29
N GLU A 236 2.98 8.42 -0.63
CA GLU A 236 3.65 8.60 -1.91
C GLU A 236 3.89 7.23 -2.52
N VAL A 237 3.39 7.03 -3.75
CA VAL A 237 3.48 5.75 -4.46
C VAL A 237 4.35 5.95 -5.69
N TYR A 238 5.54 5.38 -5.66
CA TYR A 238 6.40 5.24 -6.83
C TYR A 238 5.98 4.01 -7.63
N SER A 239 5.77 4.18 -8.93
CA SER A 239 5.38 3.15 -9.89
C SER A 239 6.37 3.05 -11.01
N LEU A 240 6.98 1.89 -11.18
CA LEU A 240 7.94 1.58 -12.24
C LEU A 240 7.37 0.47 -13.14
N PRO A 241 7.35 0.63 -14.48
CA PRO A 241 6.99 -0.46 -15.37
C PRO A 241 7.96 -1.64 -15.21
N ALA A 242 7.46 -2.87 -15.18
CA ALA A 242 8.30 -4.08 -15.10
C ALA A 242 9.21 -4.28 -16.33
N SER A 243 8.95 -3.55 -17.42
CA SER A 243 9.80 -3.52 -18.62
C SER A 243 10.98 -2.54 -18.53
N ALA A 244 11.03 -1.69 -17.49
CA ALA A 244 12.19 -0.85 -17.25
C ALA A 244 13.42 -1.75 -16.98
N THR A 245 14.62 -1.28 -17.30
CA THR A 245 15.86 -2.03 -17.06
C THR A 245 16.90 -1.10 -16.41
N GLY A 246 17.70 -1.64 -15.49
CA GLY A 246 18.68 -0.87 -14.71
C GLY A 246 18.36 -0.80 -13.22
N GLU A 247 19.31 -0.24 -12.48
CA GLU A 247 19.26 -0.13 -11.01
C GLU A 247 18.53 1.14 -10.60
N ILE A 248 17.76 1.05 -9.50
CA ILE A 248 17.03 2.16 -8.92
C ILE A 248 17.32 2.16 -7.43
N ASP A 249 17.92 3.24 -6.94
CA ASP A 249 18.19 3.42 -5.52
C ASP A 249 17.01 4.13 -4.86
N LEU A 250 16.32 3.42 -3.98
CA LEU A 250 15.18 3.96 -3.24
C LEU A 250 15.60 4.37 -1.83
N SER A 251 15.15 5.55 -1.41
CA SER A 251 15.38 6.05 -0.06
C SER A 251 14.17 6.82 0.47
N VAL A 252 14.03 6.81 1.79
CA VAL A 252 13.07 7.68 2.49
C VAL A 252 13.84 8.83 3.11
N GLU A 253 13.42 10.05 2.81
CA GLU A 253 14.03 11.26 3.33
C GLU A 253 13.09 11.95 4.30
N ILE A 254 13.65 12.42 5.42
CA ILE A 254 12.91 13.15 6.44
C ILE A 254 13.63 14.45 6.77
N LYS A 255 13.03 15.56 6.38
CA LYS A 255 13.44 16.91 6.78
C LYS A 255 12.96 17.21 8.19
N VAL A 256 13.89 17.60 9.05
CA VAL A 256 13.59 18.09 10.40
C VAL A 256 13.00 19.50 10.29
N THR A 257 11.82 19.68 10.85
CA THR A 257 11.07 20.94 10.86
C THR A 257 10.70 21.30 12.30
N ALA A 258 10.33 22.57 12.52
CA ALA A 258 9.83 23.00 13.82
C ALA A 258 8.56 22.24 14.27
N ALA A 259 7.83 21.61 13.33
CA ALA A 259 6.61 20.85 13.62
C ALA A 259 6.88 19.39 14.03
N ASN A 260 8.05 18.83 13.69
CA ASN A 260 8.36 17.41 13.88
C ASN A 260 9.62 17.15 14.75
N CYS A 261 10.44 18.16 15.04
CA CYS A 261 11.66 17.99 15.84
C CYS A 261 11.39 17.39 17.23
N GLY A 262 12.26 16.47 17.66
CA GLY A 262 12.20 15.77 18.95
C GLY A 262 11.02 14.81 19.09
N ARG A 263 10.31 14.50 18.00
CA ARG A 263 9.13 13.62 18.01
C ARG A 263 9.45 12.30 17.32
N ALA A 264 8.75 11.25 17.75
CA ALA A 264 8.69 10.01 17.00
C ALA A 264 7.87 10.23 15.72
N LEU A 265 8.39 9.71 14.61
CA LEU A 265 7.72 9.60 13.33
C LEU A 265 7.51 8.12 13.04
N ALA A 266 6.27 7.76 12.74
CA ALA A 266 5.89 6.43 12.28
C ALA A 266 5.46 6.52 10.82
N ALA A 267 6.03 5.65 9.99
CA ALA A 267 5.69 5.47 8.60
C ALA A 267 5.78 3.98 8.25
N GLU A 268 5.26 3.60 7.09
CA GLU A 268 5.32 2.24 6.59
C GLU A 268 5.65 2.26 5.10
N VAL A 269 6.52 1.36 4.68
CA VAL A 269 6.86 1.13 3.27
C VAL A 269 6.21 -0.17 2.83
N ILE A 270 5.33 -0.08 1.84
CA ILE A 270 4.67 -1.22 1.20
C ILE A 270 5.29 -1.41 -0.18
N GLN A 271 5.64 -2.64 -0.51
CA GLN A 271 6.23 -3.02 -1.78
C GLN A 271 5.33 -4.04 -2.46
N VAL A 272 5.10 -3.83 -3.75
CA VAL A 272 4.36 -4.75 -4.61
C VAL A 272 5.24 -5.07 -5.81
N GLY A 273 5.65 -6.34 -5.91
CA GLY A 273 6.38 -6.85 -7.05
C GLY A 273 5.46 -7.25 -8.23
N PRO A 274 6.03 -7.43 -9.43
CA PRO A 274 5.33 -7.97 -10.58
C PRO A 274 4.87 -9.39 -10.25
N GLY A 275 3.58 -9.67 -10.41
CA GLY A 275 2.96 -10.93 -9.99
C GLY A 275 2.24 -10.88 -8.64
N GLY A 276 2.35 -9.77 -7.90
CA GLY A 276 1.52 -9.49 -6.72
C GLY A 276 2.14 -9.86 -5.37
N ASP A 277 3.45 -10.12 -5.33
CA ASP A 277 4.18 -10.31 -4.07
C ASP A 277 4.14 -9.02 -3.25
N LEU A 278 3.61 -9.10 -2.02
CA LEU A 278 3.42 -7.97 -1.13
C LEU A 278 4.42 -8.05 0.04
N GLY A 279 5.23 -7.01 0.19
CA GLY A 279 6.08 -6.78 1.36
C GLY A 279 5.66 -5.52 2.09
N ALA A 280 5.79 -5.51 3.42
CA ALA A 280 5.55 -4.32 4.24
C ALA A 280 6.68 -4.18 5.27
N THR A 281 7.10 -2.94 5.55
CA THR A 281 8.17 -2.63 6.50
C THR A 281 7.82 -1.38 7.28
N ASP A 282 7.73 -1.52 8.60
CA ASP A 282 7.51 -0.40 9.51
C ASP A 282 8.77 0.45 9.64
N LEU A 283 8.58 1.76 9.70
CA LEU A 283 9.61 2.76 9.91
C LEU A 283 9.27 3.57 11.16
N ASP A 284 9.97 3.28 12.25
CA ASP A 284 9.88 4.01 13.51
C ASP A 284 11.18 4.80 13.75
N VAL A 285 11.11 6.12 13.58
CA VAL A 285 12.27 7.02 13.69
C VAL A 285 12.01 8.05 14.76
N THR A 286 12.98 8.23 15.66
CA THR A 286 12.98 9.39 16.56
C THR A 286 13.74 10.52 15.91
N LEU A 287 13.06 11.63 15.63
CA LEU A 287 13.69 12.79 15.01
C LEU A 287 14.60 13.52 16.01
N PRO A 288 15.74 14.07 15.54
CA PRO A 288 16.61 14.91 16.35
C PRO A 288 15.87 16.10 16.96
N GLY A 289 16.47 16.73 17.97
CA GLY A 289 15.88 17.89 18.62
C GLY A 289 15.77 19.12 17.70
N CYS A 290 15.15 20.19 18.19
CA CYS A 290 14.85 21.38 17.38
C CYS A 290 16.09 22.21 17.02
N GLU A 291 17.26 21.87 17.55
CA GLU A 291 18.56 22.35 17.09
C GLU A 291 18.92 21.91 15.67
N ALA A 292 18.37 20.77 15.22
CA ALA A 292 18.64 20.18 13.91
C ALA A 292 17.61 20.60 12.83
N VAL A 293 16.79 21.61 13.10
CA VAL A 293 15.79 22.08 12.12
C VAL A 293 16.48 22.53 10.82
N GLY A 294 16.03 21.96 9.70
CA GLY A 294 16.64 22.14 8.39
C GLY A 294 17.55 21.00 7.96
N GLU A 295 17.96 20.13 8.87
CA GLU A 295 18.69 18.90 8.54
C GLU A 295 17.78 17.88 7.85
N LEU A 296 18.42 16.97 7.12
CA LEU A 296 17.79 15.92 6.33
C LEU A 296 18.32 14.57 6.80
N LEU A 297 17.42 13.70 7.24
CA LEU A 297 17.71 12.31 7.54
C LEU A 297 17.41 11.49 6.29
N VAL A 298 18.40 10.74 5.80
CA VAL A 298 18.26 9.86 4.63
C VAL A 298 18.33 8.41 5.10
N LEU A 299 17.31 7.63 4.75
CA LEU A 299 17.16 6.24 5.16
C LEU A 299 17.32 5.35 3.92
N GLN A 300 18.55 4.94 3.66
CA GLN A 300 18.92 4.13 2.48
C GLN A 300 18.77 2.62 2.73
N SER A 301 18.94 2.15 3.96
CA SER A 301 19.17 0.72 4.25
C SER A 301 17.94 -0.09 4.65
N MET A 302 16.79 0.54 4.85
CA MET A 302 15.52 -0.21 5.03
C MET A 302 14.92 -0.62 3.67
N ALA A 303 15.61 -0.20 2.61
CA ALA A 303 15.35 -0.50 1.23
C ALA A 303 16.39 -1.46 0.61
N SER A 304 17.10 -2.25 1.42
CA SER A 304 18.19 -3.11 0.90
C SER A 304 17.68 -4.32 0.07
N ASP A 305 16.41 -4.72 0.24
CA ASP A 305 15.70 -5.61 -0.71
C ASP A 305 15.10 -4.83 -1.91
N LEU A 306 15.19 -3.50 -1.92
CA LEU A 306 14.71 -2.60 -2.98
C LEU A 306 15.78 -2.24 -4.02
N MET A 307 16.87 -3.01 -4.15
CA MET A 307 17.53 -3.06 -5.46
C MET A 307 16.55 -3.72 -6.43
N LEU A 308 15.73 -2.90 -7.10
CA LEU A 308 14.92 -3.33 -8.23
C LEU A 308 15.89 -3.69 -9.36
N ALA A 309 16.37 -4.93 -9.36
CA ALA A 309 17.16 -5.49 -10.44
C ALA A 309 16.22 -5.70 -11.63
N ALA A 310 16.04 -4.64 -12.40
CA ALA A 310 15.18 -4.66 -13.57
C ALA A 310 15.93 -5.41 -14.69
N ARG A 311 15.50 -6.65 -14.94
CA ARG A 311 16.18 -7.68 -15.74
C ARG A 311 15.89 -7.59 -17.24
#